data_AF-A0A1I2D2V2-F1
#
_entry.id   AF-A0A1I2D2V2-F1
#
_cell.length_a   1.000
_cell.length_b   1.000
_cell.length_c   1.000
_cell.angle_alpha   90.00
_cell.angle_beta   90.00
_cell.angle_gamma   90.00
#
_symmetry.space_group_name_H-M   'P 1'
#
loop_
_entity.id
_entity.type
_entity.pdbx_description
1 polymer ?
#
loop_
_entity_poly.entity_id
_entity_poly.type
_entity_poly.pdbx_seq_one_letter_code
_entity_poly.pdbx_strand_id
1 'polypeptide(L)'
;MKKVLRSGDFTLEELYDHANDMSWKHWGVPFHDTIELVNEDWSVQNAVFIYDRKTGERTIQMSTERNAIRSEEGVLKSLLHELVHWRLHSLGLPCRDEDPEFIEECLRVGANISLAKKAQLAYQQFLMKEKVT
;
A
#
# COMPACT_ATOMS: atom_id res chain seq x y z
N MET A 1 -14.29 -22.19 -15.67
CA MET A 1 -12.95 -22.52 -15.15
C MET A 1 -12.80 -21.85 -13.79
N LYS A 2 -12.47 -22.59 -12.72
CA LYS A 2 -12.15 -21.96 -11.43
C LYS A 2 -10.77 -21.31 -11.59
N LYS A 3 -10.68 -19.98 -11.46
CA LYS A 3 -9.40 -19.26 -11.40
C LYS A 3 -8.65 -19.84 -10.19
N VAL A 4 -7.55 -20.56 -10.44
CA VAL A 4 -6.66 -20.97 -9.35
C VAL A 4 -6.07 -19.67 -8.82
N LEU A 5 -6.54 -19.24 -7.65
CA LEU A 5 -5.97 -18.08 -6.97
C LEU A 5 -4.61 -18.53 -6.48
N ARG A 6 -3.55 -17.95 -7.05
CA ARG A 6 -2.18 -18.14 -6.58
C ARG A 6 -2.07 -17.52 -5.17
N SER A 7 -1.30 -18.19 -4.32
CA SER A 7 -1.06 -17.78 -2.93
C SER A 7 -0.39 -16.41 -2.91
N GLY A 8 -0.66 -15.61 -1.87
CA GLY A 8 0.05 -14.36 -1.58
C GLY A 8 1.38 -14.53 -0.84
N ASP A 9 1.84 -15.77 -0.67
CA ASP A 9 3.10 -16.13 0.00
C ASP A 9 4.32 -15.77 -0.88
N PHE A 10 4.62 -14.47 -0.94
CA PHE A 10 5.75 -13.93 -1.69
C PHE A 10 7.03 -14.00 -0.87
N THR A 11 8.12 -14.32 -1.55
CA THR A 11 9.47 -14.06 -1.04
C THR A 11 9.75 -12.56 -0.99
N LEU A 12 10.78 -12.18 -0.23
CA LEU A 12 11.21 -10.78 -0.15
C LEU A 12 11.64 -10.24 -1.52
N GLU A 13 12.35 -11.05 -2.32
CA GLU A 13 12.79 -10.70 -3.67
C GLU A 13 11.59 -10.42 -4.59
N GLU A 14 10.58 -11.29 -4.59
CA GLU A 14 9.35 -11.08 -5.39
C GLU A 14 8.60 -9.81 -4.97
N LEU A 15 8.59 -9.45 -3.68
CA LEU A 15 7.99 -8.20 -3.21
C LEU A 15 8.76 -6.98 -3.72
N TYR A 16 10.10 -7.02 -3.75
CA TYR A 16 10.91 -5.94 -4.33
C TYR A 16 10.69 -5.80 -5.83
N ASP A 17 10.63 -6.92 -6.57
CA ASP A 17 10.36 -6.91 -8.01
C ASP A 17 8.99 -6.28 -8.29
N HIS A 18 7.96 -6.73 -7.57
CA HIS A 18 6.61 -6.16 -7.69
C HIS A 18 6.57 -4.68 -7.29
N ALA A 19 7.27 -4.28 -6.23
CA ALA A 19 7.32 -2.89 -5.80
C ALA A 19 7.98 -2.00 -6.85
N ASN A 20 9.07 -2.46 -7.46
CA ASN A 20 9.75 -1.77 -8.54
C ASN A 20 8.89 -1.66 -9.79
N ASP A 21 8.27 -2.74 -10.23
CA ASP A 21 7.39 -2.77 -11.40
C ASP A 21 6.21 -1.80 -11.22
N MET A 22 5.54 -1.85 -10.07
CA MET A 22 4.45 -0.93 -9.75
C MET A 22 4.95 0.51 -9.69
N SER A 23 6.12 0.76 -9.11
CA SER A 23 6.65 2.11 -8.97
C SER A 23 7.00 2.74 -10.32
N TRP A 24 7.64 1.98 -11.20
CA TRP A 24 7.89 2.39 -12.57
C TRP A 24 6.60 2.65 -13.33
N LYS A 25 5.65 1.73 -13.24
CA LYS A 25 4.37 1.83 -13.95
C LYS A 25 3.57 3.07 -13.55
N HIS A 26 3.50 3.38 -12.25
CA HIS A 26 2.58 4.41 -11.74
C HIS A 26 3.23 5.79 -11.57
N TRP A 27 4.55 5.85 -11.38
CA TRP A 27 5.27 7.09 -11.05
C TRP A 27 6.53 7.33 -11.88
N GLY A 28 6.94 6.38 -12.73
CA GLY A 28 8.13 6.53 -13.57
C GLY A 28 9.44 6.60 -12.77
N VAL A 29 9.46 6.06 -11.56
CA VAL A 29 10.64 6.01 -10.68
C VAL A 29 10.79 4.63 -10.05
N PRO A 30 12.02 4.14 -9.80
CA PRO A 30 12.22 2.88 -9.10
C PRO A 30 11.89 3.03 -7.61
N PHE A 31 11.49 1.93 -7.00
CA PHE A 31 11.43 1.83 -5.54
C PHE A 31 12.87 1.66 -5.02
N HIS A 32 13.22 2.40 -3.96
CA HIS A 32 14.60 2.47 -3.46
C HIS A 32 14.70 2.50 -1.93
N ASP A 33 13.60 2.24 -1.21
CA ASP A 33 13.59 2.14 0.25
C ASP A 33 13.42 0.66 0.65
N THR A 34 13.15 0.38 1.93
CA THR A 34 13.21 -0.99 2.47
C THR A 34 11.83 -1.65 2.45
N ILE A 35 11.79 -2.94 2.12
CA ILE A 35 10.70 -3.87 2.44
C ILE A 35 11.20 -4.88 3.46
N GLU A 36 10.38 -5.17 4.47
CA GLU A 36 10.62 -6.22 5.45
C GLU A 36 9.45 -7.20 5.51
N LEU A 37 9.78 -8.48 5.57
CA LEU A 37 8.83 -9.54 5.91
C LEU A 37 8.92 -9.81 7.41
N VAL A 38 7.81 -9.62 8.12
CA VAL A 38 7.73 -9.83 9.57
C VAL A 38 6.90 -11.06 9.89
N ASN A 39 7.34 -11.83 10.88
CA ASN A 39 6.64 -13.02 11.39
C ASN A 39 5.80 -12.66 12.61
N GLU A 40 4.95 -11.65 12.47
CA GLU A 40 4.03 -11.21 13.53
C GLU A 40 2.59 -11.52 13.13
N ASP A 41 1.82 -12.04 14.09
CA ASP A 41 0.38 -12.25 13.96
C ASP A 41 -0.34 -10.91 14.11
N TRP A 42 -0.57 -10.26 12.99
CA TRP A 42 -1.38 -9.04 12.93
C TRP A 42 -2.86 -9.40 12.86
N SER A 43 -3.60 -9.01 13.90
CA SER A 43 -5.04 -9.29 13.99
C SER A 43 -5.85 -8.76 12.81
N VAL A 44 -5.54 -7.56 12.32
CA VAL A 44 -6.30 -6.87 11.27
C VAL A 44 -5.46 -6.26 10.15
N GLN A 45 -4.21 -5.91 10.43
CA GLN A 45 -3.34 -5.23 9.49
C GLN A 45 -2.70 -6.21 8.50
N ASN A 46 -2.40 -5.75 7.29
CA ASN A 46 -1.82 -6.57 6.24
C ASN A 46 -0.44 -6.08 5.79
N ALA A 47 -0.24 -4.75 5.78
CA ALA A 47 1.01 -4.08 5.49
C ALA A 47 1.06 -2.74 6.24
N VAL A 48 2.24 -2.12 6.32
CA VAL A 48 2.40 -0.78 6.88
C VAL A 48 3.63 -0.07 6.31
N PHE A 49 3.47 1.20 5.96
CA PHE A 49 4.56 2.12 5.72
C PHE A 49 4.97 2.83 7.02
N ILE A 50 6.28 2.79 7.33
CA ILE A 50 6.88 3.38 8.53
C ILE A 50 7.95 4.38 8.07
N TYR A 51 7.99 5.53 8.74
CA TYR A 51 9.07 6.52 8.61
C TYR A 51 9.70 6.78 9.98
N ASP A 52 10.97 6.43 10.14
CA ASP A 52 11.76 6.77 11.33
C ASP A 52 12.29 8.19 11.20
N ARG A 53 11.77 9.10 12.04
CA ARG A 53 12.18 10.51 12.05
C ARG A 53 13.61 10.77 12.53
N LYS A 54 14.23 9.80 13.22
CA LYS A 54 15.59 9.90 13.74
C LYS A 54 16.62 9.52 12.68
N THR A 55 16.40 8.40 11.98
CA THR A 55 17.32 7.88 10.96
C THR A 55 16.99 8.41 9.57
N GLY A 56 15.74 8.82 9.34
CA GLY A 56 15.23 9.18 8.02
C GLY A 56 14.83 7.95 7.19
N GLU A 57 14.92 6.75 7.75
CA GLU A 57 14.64 5.50 7.04
C GLU A 57 13.14 5.32 6.83
N ARG A 58 12.80 4.72 5.69
CA ARG A 58 11.44 4.35 5.32
C ARG A 58 11.37 2.87 5.05
N THR A 59 10.38 2.22 5.63
CA THR A 59 10.22 0.78 5.54
C THR A 59 8.77 0.43 5.29
N ILE A 60 8.53 -0.47 4.35
CA ILE A 60 7.24 -1.16 4.19
C ILE A 60 7.36 -2.52 4.88
N GLN A 61 6.58 -2.77 5.92
CA GLN A 61 6.52 -4.07 6.55
C GLN A 61 5.27 -4.84 6.08
N MET A 62 5.44 -6.13 5.79
CA MET A 62 4.35 -7.03 5.43
C MET A 62 4.43 -8.31 6.25
N SER A 63 3.30 -8.76 6.80
CA SER A 63 3.24 -9.98 7.61
C SER A 63 3.23 -11.22 6.72
N THR A 64 4.19 -12.13 6.93
CA THR A 64 4.29 -13.42 6.22
C THR A 64 3.06 -14.28 6.47
N GLU A 65 2.62 -14.40 7.72
CA GLU A 65 1.45 -15.20 8.12
C GLU A 65 0.17 -14.69 7.46
N ARG A 66 -0.02 -13.37 7.41
CA ARG A 66 -1.17 -12.75 6.75
C ARG A 66 -1.12 -12.90 5.24
N ASN A 67 0.07 -12.78 4.65
CA ASN A 67 0.25 -12.94 3.21
C ASN A 67 -0.07 -14.38 2.74
N ALA A 68 0.36 -15.38 3.51
CA ALA A 68 0.15 -16.80 3.19
C ALA A 68 -1.32 -17.23 3.12
N ILE A 69 -2.22 -16.55 3.86
CA ILE A 69 -3.67 -16.86 3.85
C ILE A 69 -4.47 -15.99 2.88
N ARG A 70 -3.83 -15.06 2.17
CA ARG A 70 -4.46 -14.12 1.24
C ARG A 70 -4.17 -14.52 -0.20
N SER A 71 -4.99 -14.02 -1.10
CA SER A 71 -4.69 -14.14 -2.54
C SER A 71 -3.51 -13.23 -2.90
N GLU A 72 -2.76 -13.63 -3.92
CA GLU A 72 -1.76 -12.79 -4.58
C GLU A 72 -2.26 -11.37 -4.82
N GLU A 73 -3.43 -11.22 -5.46
CA GLU A 73 -4.02 -9.90 -5.75
C GLU A 73 -4.25 -9.08 -4.48
N GLY A 74 -4.68 -9.73 -3.39
CA GLY A 74 -4.89 -9.05 -2.12
C GLY A 74 -3.59 -8.52 -1.53
N VAL A 75 -2.53 -9.31 -1.56
CA VAL A 75 -1.20 -8.92 -1.07
C VAL A 75 -0.64 -7.79 -1.92
N LEU A 76 -0.69 -7.90 -3.25
CA LEU A 76 -0.20 -6.86 -4.16
C LEU A 76 -0.98 -5.54 -4.04
N LYS A 77 -2.29 -5.59 -3.78
CA LYS A 77 -3.07 -4.37 -3.50
C LYS A 77 -2.70 -3.71 -2.17
N SER A 78 -2.31 -4.49 -1.16
CA SER A 78 -1.77 -3.95 0.09
C SER A 78 -0.39 -3.34 -0.14
N LEU A 79 0.49 -4.00 -0.89
CA LEU A 79 1.79 -3.44 -1.26
C LEU A 79 1.62 -2.12 -2.02
N LEU A 80 0.72 -2.05 -3.01
CA LEU A 80 0.46 -0.83 -3.78
C LEU A 80 -0.05 0.32 -2.89
N HIS A 81 -0.89 0.02 -1.89
CA HIS A 81 -1.34 1.00 -0.91
C HIS A 81 -0.16 1.58 -0.10
N GLU A 82 0.74 0.74 0.41
CA GLU A 82 1.93 1.22 1.12
C GLU A 82 2.90 1.99 0.20
N LEU A 83 2.96 1.64 -1.08
CA LEU A 83 3.75 2.37 -2.07
C LEU A 83 3.17 3.77 -2.35
N VAL A 84 1.86 3.97 -2.23
CA VAL A 84 1.27 5.32 -2.28
C VAL A 84 1.76 6.16 -1.09
N HIS A 85 1.76 5.60 0.12
CA HIS A 85 2.35 6.28 1.29
C HIS A 85 3.82 6.65 1.04
N TRP A 86 4.61 5.67 0.59
CA TRP A 86 6.02 5.89 0.24
C TRP A 86 6.20 7.01 -0.77
N ARG A 87 5.41 7.01 -1.85
CA ARG A 87 5.57 7.98 -2.94
C ARG A 87 5.22 9.38 -2.47
N LEU A 88 4.06 9.56 -1.85
CA LEU A 88 3.62 10.88 -1.38
C LEU A 88 4.56 11.42 -0.31
N HIS A 89 5.00 10.58 0.63
CA HIS A 89 6.00 10.96 1.61
C HIS A 89 7.33 11.37 0.95
N SER A 90 7.78 10.66 -0.09
CA SER A 90 9.00 10.99 -0.84
C SER A 90 8.93 12.35 -1.55
N LEU A 91 7.73 12.83 -1.83
CA LEU A 91 7.47 14.13 -2.45
C LEU A 91 7.21 15.25 -1.43
N GLY A 92 7.17 14.92 -0.13
CA GLY A 92 6.78 15.87 0.92
C GLY A 92 5.29 16.22 0.91
N LEU A 93 4.45 15.36 0.34
CA LEU A 93 3.01 15.55 0.25
C LEU A 93 2.28 14.90 1.45
N PRO A 94 1.06 15.37 1.78
CA PRO A 94 0.17 14.66 2.71
C PRO A 94 -0.03 13.22 2.25
N CYS A 95 0.02 12.29 3.21
CA CYS A 95 0.10 10.88 2.92
C CYS A 95 -0.59 10.03 3.98
N ARG A 96 -1.51 10.58 4.78
CA ARG A 96 -2.34 9.79 5.70
C ARG A 96 -3.52 9.19 4.95
N ASP A 97 -4.04 8.09 5.47
CA ASP A 97 -5.23 7.41 4.92
C ASP A 97 -6.44 8.34 4.71
N GLU A 98 -6.55 9.39 5.52
CA GLU A 98 -7.62 10.39 5.45
C GLU A 98 -7.29 11.63 4.58
N ASP A 99 -6.06 11.77 4.10
CA ASP A 99 -5.64 12.94 3.32
C ASP A 99 -6.22 12.84 1.89
N PRO A 100 -6.78 13.93 1.33
CA PRO A 100 -7.31 13.95 -0.04
C PRO A 100 -6.29 13.49 -1.09
N GLU A 101 -5.04 13.92 -0.97
CA GLU A 101 -3.93 13.57 -1.86
C GLU A 101 -3.68 12.06 -1.87
N PHE A 102 -3.78 11.41 -0.70
CA PHE A 102 -3.63 9.96 -0.58
C PHE A 102 -4.81 9.22 -1.22
N ILE A 103 -6.02 9.68 -0.96
CA ILE A 103 -7.25 9.09 -1.52
C ILE A 103 -7.26 9.20 -3.05
N GLU A 104 -6.98 10.38 -3.58
CA GLU A 104 -6.90 10.65 -5.01
C GLU A 104 -5.88 9.72 -5.68
N GLU A 105 -4.70 9.63 -5.08
CA GLU A 105 -3.61 8.82 -5.64
C GLU A 105 -3.95 7.33 -5.59
N CYS A 106 -4.55 6.85 -4.50
CA CYS A 106 -5.04 5.47 -4.41
C CYS A 106 -6.06 5.15 -5.51
N LEU A 107 -7.01 6.06 -5.79
CA LEU A 107 -7.97 5.90 -6.88
C LEU A 107 -7.29 5.86 -8.24
N ARG A 108 -6.33 6.76 -8.48
CA ARG A 108 -5.59 6.85 -9.74
C ARG A 108 -4.81 5.56 -10.04
N VAL A 109 -4.14 4.99 -9.04
CA VAL A 109 -3.31 3.79 -9.23
C VAL A 109 -4.09 2.47 -9.06
N GLY A 110 -5.32 2.53 -8.54
CA GLY A 110 -6.14 1.35 -8.26
C GLY A 110 -5.76 0.63 -6.96
N ALA A 111 -5.16 1.34 -6.00
CA ALA A 111 -4.89 0.83 -4.66
C ALA A 111 -6.18 0.73 -3.83
N ASN A 112 -6.15 -0.11 -2.80
CA ASN A 112 -7.26 -0.15 -1.85
C ASN A 112 -7.22 1.07 -0.92
N ILE A 113 -8.40 1.53 -0.50
CA ILE A 113 -8.53 2.44 0.65
C ILE A 113 -8.60 1.60 1.92
N SER A 114 -7.88 2.04 2.96
CA SER A 114 -7.89 1.43 4.30
C SER A 114 -9.31 1.24 4.82
N LEU A 115 -9.60 0.07 5.41
CA LEU A 115 -10.93 -0.25 5.96
C LEU A 115 -11.21 0.45 7.29
N ALA A 116 -10.25 1.19 7.85
CA ALA A 116 -10.45 1.96 9.06
C ALA A 116 -11.61 2.95 8.88
N LYS A 117 -12.46 3.07 9.92
CA LYS A 117 -13.66 3.92 9.87
C LYS A 117 -13.37 5.36 9.43
N LYS A 118 -12.25 5.93 9.90
CA LYS A 118 -11.84 7.29 9.54
C LYS A 118 -11.48 7.41 8.06
N ALA A 119 -10.67 6.49 7.53
CA ALA A 119 -10.29 6.45 6.13
C ALA A 119 -11.52 6.31 5.21
N GLN A 120 -12.44 5.41 5.57
CA GLN A 120 -13.68 5.21 4.82
C GLN A 120 -14.57 6.47 4.82
N LEU A 121 -14.70 7.17 5.96
CA LEU A 121 -15.44 8.43 6.02
C LEU A 121 -14.79 9.52 5.15
N ALA A 122 -13.47 9.67 5.22
CA ALA A 122 -12.73 10.63 4.40
C ALA A 122 -12.90 10.33 2.90
N TYR A 123 -12.80 9.07 2.51
CA TYR A 123 -13.03 8.63 1.13
C TYR A 123 -14.45 8.97 0.62
N GLN A 124 -15.49 8.70 1.42
CA GLN A 124 -16.85 9.07 1.02
C GLN A 124 -17.02 10.59 0.87
N GLN A 125 -16.42 11.38 1.75
CA GLN A 125 -16.44 12.84 1.66
C GLN A 125 -15.69 13.34 0.42
N PHE A 126 -14.56 12.72 0.07
CA PHE A 126 -13.81 13.01 -1.14
C PHE A 126 -14.69 12.79 -2.38
N LEU A 127 -15.31 11.62 -2.52
CA LEU A 127 -16.19 11.31 -3.67
C LEU A 127 -17.41 12.23 -3.76
N MET A 128 -17.95 12.69 -2.63
CA MET A 128 -19.09 13.63 -2.63
C MET A 128 -18.68 15.00 -3.16
N LYS A 129 -17.47 15.48 -2.86
CA LYS A 129 -16.96 16.77 -3.36
C LYS A 129 -16.70 16.72 -4.87
N GLU A 130 -16.07 15.66 -5.36
CA GLU A 130 -15.77 15.45 -6.79
C GLU A 130 -17.04 15.37 -7.66
N LYS A 131 -18.17 14.91 -7.11
CA LYS A 131 -19.45 14.85 -7.85
C LYS A 131 -20.18 16.19 -7.95
N VAL A 132 -19.80 17.15 -7.13
CA VAL A 132 -20.44 18.49 -7.06
C VAL A 132 -19.62 19.52 -7.84
N THR A 133 -18.40 19.15 -8.27
CA THR A 133 -17.51 19.95 -9.12
C THR A 133 -17.65 19.56 -10.59
#